data_AF-A0A928Y4L0-F1
#
_entry.id   AF-A0A928Y4L0-F1
#
_cell.length_a   1.000
_cell.length_b   1.000
_cell.length_c   1.000
_cell.angle_alpha   90.00
_cell.angle_beta   90.00
_cell.angle_gamma   90.00
#
_symmetry.space_group_name_H-M   'P 1'
#
loop_
_entity.id
_entity.type
_entity.pdbx_description
1 polymer ?
#
loop_
_entity_poly.entity_id
_entity_poly.type
_entity_poly.pdbx_seq_one_letter_code
_entity_poly.pdbx_strand_id
1 'polypeptide(L)'
;MAAGRRVDRATLAISVAIVLLALLVFAQLGSIPTDGGYSAVGPRFAPLVVGVGLLAIGLLLLRQALSGGWREMPPPPDEPLHAPSFLWIAWGLALQTAIIGVVGFTIASTLLFMAVARGFGSRRLLFDAIVGFVLTAAVFLFFTRVLGLALPASPIGIV
;
A
#
# COMPACT_ATOMS: atom_id res chain seq x y z
N MET A 1 21.48 39.35 2.82
CA MET A 1 20.27 39.03 3.60
C MET A 1 20.05 37.53 3.57
N ALA A 2 20.47 36.80 4.60
CA ALA A 2 20.33 35.35 4.68
C ALA A 2 18.95 35.00 5.29
N ALA A 3 17.98 34.68 4.43
CA ALA A 3 16.68 34.18 4.89
C ALA A 3 16.89 32.87 5.65
N GLY A 4 16.47 32.86 6.92
CA GLY A 4 16.71 31.79 7.88
C GLY A 4 16.32 30.42 7.33
N ARG A 5 17.28 29.50 7.40
CA ARG A 5 17.18 28.09 7.02
C ARG A 5 16.25 27.34 7.99
N ARG A 6 14.96 27.68 8.05
CA ARG A 6 13.98 26.97 8.88
C ARG A 6 13.59 25.67 8.18
N VAL A 7 14.08 24.56 8.72
CA VAL A 7 13.69 23.20 8.37
C VAL A 7 12.24 23.00 8.81
N ASP A 8 11.40 22.46 7.93
CA ASP A 8 10.04 22.09 8.32
C ASP A 8 10.12 20.89 9.29
N ARG A 9 9.85 21.16 10.56
CA ARG A 9 9.91 20.16 11.64
C ARG A 9 8.90 19.04 11.41
N ALA A 10 7.76 19.32 10.77
CA ALA A 10 6.74 18.32 10.49
C ALA A 10 7.21 17.32 9.42
N THR A 11 7.73 17.82 8.29
CA THR A 11 8.28 16.92 7.24
C THR A 11 9.44 16.09 7.76
N LEU A 12 10.32 16.69 8.58
CA LEU A 12 11.45 15.98 9.16
C LEU A 12 10.99 14.89 10.14
N ALA A 13 10.03 15.18 11.01
CA ALA A 13 9.45 14.19 11.93
C ALA A 13 8.80 13.02 11.18
N ILE A 14 8.01 13.29 10.13
CA ILE A 14 7.37 12.25 9.29
C ILE A 14 8.43 11.40 8.59
N SER A 15 9.45 12.03 8.01
CA SER A 15 10.53 11.33 7.30
C SER A 15 11.28 10.38 8.23
N VAL A 16 11.64 10.86 9.43
CA VAL A 16 12.31 10.05 10.45
C VAL A 16 11.42 8.90 10.91
N ALA A 17 10.12 9.15 11.14
CA ALA A 17 9.17 8.11 11.53
C ALA A 17 9.08 7.00 10.47
N ILE A 18 9.01 7.35 9.19
CA ILE A 18 8.96 6.37 8.08
C ILE A 18 10.26 5.56 8.01
N VAL A 19 11.42 6.20 8.17
CA VAL A 19 12.72 5.50 8.19
C VAL A 19 12.80 4.53 9.39
N LEU A 20 12.37 4.96 10.58
CA LEU A 20 12.33 4.10 11.75
C LEU A 20 11.38 2.91 11.56
N LEU A 21 10.22 3.12 10.94
CA LEU A 21 9.28 2.06 10.62
C LEU A 21 9.88 1.05 9.62
N ALA A 22 10.58 1.54 8.58
CA ALA A 22 11.30 0.66 7.66
C ALA A 22 12.37 -0.17 8.37
N LEU A 23 13.18 0.45 9.25
CA LEU A 23 14.19 -0.25 10.06
C LEU A 23 13.56 -1.28 10.99
N LEU A 24 12.40 -0.98 11.59
CA LEU A 24 11.65 -1.91 12.42
C LEU A 24 11.16 -3.12 11.61
N VAL A 25 10.67 -2.89 10.38
CA VAL A 25 10.35 -4.00 9.46
C VAL A 25 11.59 -4.87 9.23
N PHE A 26 12.75 -4.28 8.90
CA PHE A 26 14.00 -5.03 8.72
C PHE A 26 14.47 -5.77 9.98
N ALA A 27 14.29 -5.19 11.17
CA ALA A 27 14.60 -5.87 12.42
C ALA A 27 13.73 -7.11 12.62
N GLN A 28 12.44 -7.03 12.26
CA GLN A 28 11.51 -8.14 12.34
C GLN A 28 11.74 -9.24 11.29
N LEU A 29 12.46 -8.97 10.19
CA LEU A 29 12.82 -10.02 9.24
C LEU A 29 13.71 -11.10 9.87
N GLY A 30 14.54 -10.74 10.85
CA GLY A 30 15.42 -11.66 11.55
C GLY A 30 14.66 -12.68 12.42
N SER A 31 13.46 -12.34 12.88
CA SER A 31 12.65 -13.20 13.75
C SER A 31 11.70 -14.14 13.00
N ILE A 32 11.61 -14.05 11.67
CA ILE A 32 10.79 -14.95 10.83
C ILE A 32 11.55 -16.25 10.57
N PRO A 33 11.11 -17.42 11.05
CA PRO A 33 11.76 -18.70 10.79
C PRO A 33 11.85 -19.00 9.28
N THR A 34 12.99 -19.54 8.83
CA THR A 34 13.26 -19.84 7.42
C THR A 34 12.87 -21.26 6.99
N ASP A 35 12.20 -22.02 7.86
CA ASP A 35 12.01 -23.47 7.72
C ASP A 35 10.89 -23.88 6.73
N GLY A 36 10.59 -23.05 5.72
CA GLY A 36 9.51 -23.27 4.76
C GLY A 36 9.94 -24.00 3.49
N GLY A 37 10.22 -25.30 3.58
CA GLY A 37 10.69 -26.16 2.48
C GLY A 37 9.70 -26.43 1.32
N TYR A 38 8.82 -25.51 0.93
CA TYR A 38 7.88 -25.72 -0.21
C TYR A 38 7.55 -24.49 -1.06
N SER A 39 8.11 -23.30 -0.79
CA SER A 39 7.92 -22.12 -1.65
C SER A 39 9.25 -21.69 -2.27
N ALA A 40 9.26 -21.45 -3.58
CA ALA A 40 10.45 -21.03 -4.34
C ALA A 40 11.05 -19.70 -3.83
N VAL A 41 10.24 -18.91 -3.12
CA VAL A 41 10.61 -17.64 -2.52
C VAL A 41 10.23 -17.68 -1.03
N GLY A 42 11.21 -17.43 -0.15
CA GLY A 42 11.02 -17.56 1.30
C GLY A 42 10.01 -16.56 1.90
N PRO A 43 9.45 -16.83 3.10
CA PRO A 43 8.40 -16.01 3.74
C PRO A 43 8.78 -14.54 3.97
N ARG A 44 10.09 -14.24 3.91
CA ARG A 44 10.66 -12.91 4.11
C ARG A 44 10.56 -12.00 2.88
N PHE A 45 10.24 -12.53 1.70
CA PHE A 45 10.27 -11.74 0.47
C PHE A 45 9.28 -10.58 0.42
N ALA A 46 8.00 -10.83 0.76
CA ALA A 46 7.01 -9.76 0.79
C ALA A 46 7.39 -8.67 1.82
N PRO A 47 7.75 -9.00 3.07
CA PRO A 47 8.28 -8.02 4.03
C PRO A 47 9.54 -7.29 3.54
N LEU A 48 10.46 -7.97 2.85
CA LEU A 48 11.66 -7.37 2.27
C LEU A 48 11.32 -6.28 1.25
N VAL A 49 10.46 -6.58 0.27
CA VAL A 49 10.09 -5.62 -0.78
C VAL A 49 9.42 -4.40 -0.16
N VAL A 50 8.50 -4.59 0.79
CA VAL A 50 7.83 -3.51 1.51
C VAL A 50 8.83 -2.68 2.32
N GLY A 51 9.74 -3.33 3.06
CA GLY A 51 10.77 -2.66 3.85
C GLY A 51 11.71 -1.81 2.99
N VAL A 52 12.17 -2.33 1.84
CA VAL A 52 13.01 -1.60 0.88
C VAL A 52 12.26 -0.39 0.31
N GLY A 53 11.00 -0.56 -0.09
CA GLY A 53 10.17 0.53 -0.59
C GLY A 53 9.97 1.65 0.44
N LEU A 54 9.63 1.28 1.68
CA LEU A 54 9.49 2.24 2.79
C LEU A 54 10.79 2.97 3.08
N LEU A 55 11.93 2.26 3.10
CA LEU A 55 13.24 2.88 3.32
C LEU A 55 13.56 3.87 2.20
N ALA A 56 13.34 3.49 0.94
CA ALA A 56 13.58 4.36 -0.21
C ALA A 56 12.74 5.64 -0.13
N ILE A 57 11.44 5.52 0.13
CA ILE A 57 10.53 6.67 0.29
C ILE A 57 10.95 7.54 1.48
N GLY A 58 11.25 6.92 2.63
CA GLY A 58 11.70 7.64 3.83
C GLY A 58 13.00 8.42 3.60
N LEU A 59 13.97 7.84 2.89
CA LEU A 59 15.22 8.51 2.53
C LEU A 59 15.00 9.64 1.52
N LEU A 60 14.11 9.46 0.53
CA LEU A 60 13.76 10.52 -0.41
C LEU A 60 13.07 11.70 0.30
N LEU A 61 12.14 11.43 1.21
CA LEU A 61 11.49 12.45 2.03
C LEU A 61 12.48 13.17 2.93
N LEU A 62 13.43 12.43 3.54
CA LEU A 62 14.49 13.02 4.35
C LEU A 62 15.39 13.93 3.51
N ARG A 63 15.78 13.50 2.31
CA ARG A 63 16.51 14.35 1.35
C ARG A 63 15.72 15.60 1.01
N GLN A 64 14.42 15.48 0.77
CA GLN A 64 13.55 16.60 0.41
C GLN A 64 13.33 17.58 1.58
N ALA A 65 13.24 17.06 2.81
CA ALA A 65 13.16 17.85 4.04
C ALA A 65 14.44 18.65 4.29
N LEU A 66 15.60 18.06 3.96
CA LEU A 66 16.92 18.70 4.09
C LEU A 66 17.22 19.68 2.95
N SER A 67 16.75 19.40 1.72
CA SER A 67 16.91 20.27 0.55
C SER A 67 15.91 21.43 0.52
N GLY A 68 14.84 21.35 1.32
CA GLY A 68 13.85 22.41 1.48
C GLY A 68 12.80 22.47 0.36
N GLY A 69 12.62 21.41 -0.41
CA GLY A 69 11.83 21.45 -1.66
C GLY A 69 10.30 21.59 -1.52
N TRP A 70 9.76 21.56 -0.30
CA TRP A 70 8.31 21.82 -0.04
C TRP A 70 8.03 23.22 0.51
N ARG A 71 9.03 24.12 0.54
CA ARG A 71 8.93 25.46 1.13
C ARG A 71 7.98 26.41 0.40
N GLU A 72 7.64 26.13 -0.85
CA GLU A 72 6.72 26.93 -1.66
C GLU A 72 5.34 26.27 -1.82
N MET A 73 5.05 25.23 -1.04
CA MET A 73 3.74 24.60 -1.13
C MET A 73 2.67 25.56 -0.58
N PRO A 74 1.62 25.88 -1.37
CA PRO A 74 0.51 26.67 -0.87
C PRO A 74 -0.07 26.03 0.39
N PRO A 75 -0.57 26.82 1.36
CA PRO A 75 -1.25 26.27 2.51
C PRO A 75 -2.35 25.31 2.05
N PRO A 76 -2.47 24.13 2.70
CA PRO A 76 -3.49 23.16 2.33
C PRO A 76 -4.86 23.85 2.36
N PRO A 77 -5.74 23.59 1.39
CA PRO A 77 -7.11 24.07 1.45
C PRO A 77 -7.74 23.61 2.76
N ASP A 78 -8.50 24.48 3.43
CA ASP A 78 -9.37 24.11 4.56
C ASP A 78 -10.57 23.26 4.06
N GLU A 79 -10.30 22.22 3.28
CA GLU A 79 -11.32 21.24 2.93
C GLU A 79 -11.49 20.28 4.10
N PRO A 80 -12.69 20.20 4.71
CA PRO A 80 -12.96 19.19 5.71
C PRO A 80 -12.80 17.80 5.09
N LEU A 81 -12.37 16.84 5.91
CA LEU A 81 -12.34 15.43 5.53
C LEU A 81 -13.67 15.04 4.86
N HIS A 82 -13.60 14.55 3.62
CA HIS A 82 -14.74 14.02 2.90
C HIS A 82 -15.19 12.70 3.56
N ALA A 83 -15.97 12.83 4.64
CA ALA A 83 -16.49 11.71 5.42
C ALA A 83 -17.16 10.61 4.58
N PRO A 84 -17.90 10.92 3.50
CA PRO A 84 -18.47 9.90 2.63
C PRO A 84 -17.40 9.04 1.92
N SER A 85 -16.33 9.66 1.43
CA SER A 85 -15.21 8.97 0.78
C SER A 85 -14.49 8.05 1.76
N PHE A 86 -14.24 8.55 2.97
CA PHE A 86 -13.64 7.76 4.05
C PHE A 86 -14.50 6.56 4.42
N LEU A 87 -15.82 6.76 4.55
CA LEU A 87 -16.76 5.69 4.89
C LEU A 87 -16.83 4.63 3.78
N TRP A 88 -16.81 5.02 2.50
CA TRP A 88 -16.76 4.08 1.37
C TRP A 88 -15.50 3.22 1.38
N ILE A 89 -14.34 3.81 1.65
CA ILE A 89 -13.07 3.09 1.72
C ILE A 89 -13.08 2.13 2.91
N ALA A 90 -13.51 2.59 4.09
CA ALA A 90 -13.61 1.77 5.29
C ALA A 90 -14.58 0.59 5.10
N TRP A 91 -15.72 0.84 4.46
CA TRP A 91 -16.70 -0.18 4.16
C TRP A 91 -16.19 -1.19 3.12
N GLY A 92 -15.50 -0.72 2.07
CA GLY A 92 -14.85 -1.58 1.08
C GLY A 92 -13.82 -2.51 1.72
N LEU A 93 -13.02 -2.00 2.65
CA LEU A 93 -12.02 -2.78 3.39
C LEU A 93 -12.67 -3.84 4.30
N ALA A 94 -13.71 -3.45 5.02
CA ALA A 94 -14.49 -4.38 5.85
C ALA A 94 -15.13 -5.48 5.00
N LEU A 95 -15.71 -5.12 3.85
CA LEU A 95 -16.30 -6.05 2.90
C LEU A 95 -15.26 -7.04 2.39
N GLN A 96 -14.11 -6.56 1.91
CA GLN A 96 -13.02 -7.40 1.40
C GLN A 96 -12.63 -8.45 2.45
N THR A 97 -12.42 -8.01 3.69
CA THR A 97 -12.03 -8.89 4.80
C THR A 97 -13.10 -9.95 5.08
N ALA A 98 -14.38 -9.60 4.97
CA ALA A 98 -15.48 -10.54 5.19
C ALA A 98 -15.64 -11.56 4.06
N ILE A 99 -15.42 -11.18 2.79
CA ILE A 99 -15.70 -12.03 1.62
C ILE A 99 -14.49 -12.79 1.07
N ILE A 100 -13.27 -12.42 1.46
CA ILE A 100 -12.03 -13.02 0.93
C ILE A 100 -12.00 -14.55 1.09
N GLY A 101 -12.53 -15.08 2.19
CA GLY A 101 -12.56 -16.52 2.47
C GLY A 101 -13.57 -17.31 1.64
N VAL A 102 -14.55 -16.63 1.01
CA VAL A 102 -15.63 -17.29 0.25
C VAL A 102 -15.44 -17.11 -1.25
N VAL A 103 -15.05 -15.91 -1.68
CA VAL A 103 -15.06 -15.52 -3.10
C VAL A 103 -13.66 -15.56 -3.73
N GLY A 104 -12.60 -15.64 -2.90
CA GLY A 104 -11.20 -15.67 -3.34
C GLY A 104 -10.56 -14.28 -3.40
N PHE A 105 -9.22 -14.26 -3.41
CA PHE A 105 -8.40 -13.04 -3.30
C PHE A 105 -8.65 -12.03 -4.42
N THR A 106 -8.75 -12.50 -5.67
CA THR A 106 -8.82 -11.63 -6.84
C THR A 106 -10.11 -10.84 -6.90
N ILE A 107 -11.24 -11.51 -6.68
CA ILE A 107 -12.56 -10.88 -6.71
C ILE A 107 -12.71 -9.94 -5.51
N ALA A 108 -12.30 -10.37 -4.31
CA ALA A 108 -12.38 -9.54 -3.11
C ALA A 108 -11.58 -8.24 -3.26
N SER A 109 -10.35 -8.30 -3.78
CA SER A 109 -9.51 -7.10 -3.93
C SER A 109 -9.94 -6.21 -5.10
N THR A 110 -10.54 -6.79 -6.16
CA THR A 110 -11.19 -6.01 -7.23
C THR A 110 -12.37 -5.20 -6.68
N LEU A 111 -13.19 -5.79 -5.81
CA LEU A 111 -14.30 -5.10 -5.15
C LEU A 111 -13.81 -4.01 -4.21
N LEU A 112 -12.73 -4.25 -3.45
CA LEU A 112 -12.09 -3.20 -2.67
C LEU A 112 -11.65 -2.04 -3.57
N PHE A 113 -10.95 -2.32 -4.67
CA PHE A 113 -10.47 -1.30 -5.60
C PHE A 113 -11.64 -0.47 -6.14
N MET A 114 -12.75 -1.11 -6.51
CA MET A 114 -13.96 -0.45 -6.96
C MET A 114 -14.59 0.43 -5.87
N ALA A 115 -14.63 -0.03 -4.61
CA ALA A 115 -15.12 0.75 -3.48
C ALA A 115 -14.24 1.97 -3.20
N VAL A 116 -12.92 1.84 -3.34
CA VAL A 116 -11.97 2.94 -3.21
C VAL A 116 -12.14 3.95 -4.34
N ALA A 117 -12.20 3.50 -5.60
CA ALA A 117 -12.43 4.37 -6.76
C ALA A 117 -13.75 5.14 -6.65
N ARG A 118 -14.79 4.50 -6.10
CA ARG A 118 -16.07 5.13 -5.74
C ARG A 118 -15.93 6.16 -4.62
N GLY A 119 -15.12 5.88 -3.60
CA GLY A 119 -14.80 6.85 -2.55
C GLY A 119 -14.18 8.12 -3.10
N PHE A 120 -13.34 8.02 -4.14
CA PHE A 120 -12.75 9.16 -4.85
C PHE A 120 -13.67 9.82 -5.89
N GLY A 121 -14.93 9.41 -5.98
CA GLY A 121 -15.92 10.03 -6.87
C GLY A 121 -15.89 9.53 -8.32
N SER A 122 -15.16 8.46 -8.62
CA SER A 122 -15.23 7.84 -9.96
C SER A 122 -16.64 7.31 -10.22
N ARG A 123 -17.19 7.70 -11.38
CA ARG A 123 -18.48 7.20 -11.90
C ARG A 123 -18.31 6.10 -12.95
N ARG A 124 -17.06 5.72 -13.30
CA ARG A 124 -16.75 4.77 -14.38
C ARG A 124 -16.55 3.36 -13.83
N LEU A 125 -17.62 2.80 -13.27
CA LEU A 125 -17.64 1.48 -12.62
C LEU A 125 -17.01 0.36 -13.47
N LEU A 126 -17.26 0.37 -14.78
CA LEU A 126 -16.78 -0.65 -15.69
C LEU A 126 -15.26 -0.55 -15.95
N PHE A 127 -14.74 0.68 -16.03
CA PHE A 127 -13.31 0.92 -16.17
C PHE A 127 -12.56 0.58 -14.89
N ASP A 128 -13.09 1.00 -13.74
CA ASP A 128 -12.50 0.72 -12.43
C ASP A 128 -12.51 -0.78 -12.13
N ALA A 129 -13.55 -1.50 -12.53
CA ALA A 129 -13.62 -2.95 -12.41
C ALA A 129 -12.58 -3.66 -13.30
N ILE A 130 -12.41 -3.23 -14.56
CA ILE A 130 -11.41 -3.81 -15.46
C ILE A 130 -9.99 -3.56 -14.93
N VAL A 131 -9.68 -2.31 -14.56
CA VAL A 131 -8.35 -1.96 -14.03
C VAL A 131 -8.07 -2.69 -12.72
N GLY A 132 -9.05 -2.71 -11.81
CA GLY A 132 -8.94 -3.43 -10.54
C GLY A 132 -8.72 -4.93 -10.74
N PHE A 133 -9.47 -5.54 -11.67
CA PHE A 133 -9.33 -6.95 -12.00
C PHE A 133 -7.96 -7.26 -12.61
N VAL A 134 -7.51 -6.48 -13.60
CA VAL A 134 -6.21 -6.69 -14.26
C VAL A 134 -5.06 -6.53 -13.25
N LEU A 135 -5.10 -5.49 -12.41
CA LEU A 135 -4.07 -5.25 -11.41
C LEU A 135 -4.04 -6.37 -10.36
N THR A 136 -5.21 -6.78 -9.87
CA THR A 136 -5.30 -7.83 -8.85
C THR A 136 -4.90 -9.19 -9.42
N ALA A 137 -5.31 -9.51 -10.65
CA ALA A 137 -4.93 -10.75 -11.33
C ALA A 137 -3.41 -10.79 -11.58
N ALA A 138 -2.80 -9.66 -11.97
CA ALA A 138 -1.34 -9.58 -12.11
C ALA A 138 -0.62 -9.84 -10.78
N VAL A 139 -1.14 -9.28 -9.67
CA VAL A 139 -0.62 -9.55 -8.33
C VAL A 139 -0.82 -11.02 -7.96
N PHE A 140 -2.00 -11.61 -8.15
CA PHE A 140 -2.23 -13.02 -7.89
C PHE A 140 -1.25 -13.90 -8.67
N LEU A 141 -1.09 -13.66 -9.98
CA LEU A 141 -0.15 -14.40 -10.81
C LEU A 141 1.29 -14.25 -10.33
N PHE A 142 1.68 -13.06 -9.89
CA PHE A 142 2.99 -12.85 -9.27
C PHE A 142 3.15 -13.72 -8.03
N PHE A 143 2.19 -13.73 -7.10
CA PHE A 143 2.28 -14.56 -5.89
C PHE A 143 2.22 -16.07 -6.19
N THR A 144 1.38 -16.51 -7.10
CA THR A 144 1.22 -17.94 -7.41
C THR A 144 2.36 -18.47 -8.28
N ARG A 145 2.80 -17.72 -9.30
CA ARG A 145 3.82 -18.18 -10.27
C ARG A 145 5.24 -17.82 -9.85
N VAL A 146 5.46 -16.66 -9.24
CA VAL A 146 6.81 -16.22 -8.86
C VAL A 146 7.15 -16.71 -7.45
N LEU A 147 6.21 -16.60 -6.49
CA LEU A 147 6.48 -17.00 -5.11
C LEU A 147 6.13 -18.47 -4.80
N GLY A 148 5.29 -19.11 -5.63
CA GLY A 148 4.81 -20.48 -5.38
C GLY A 148 3.85 -20.57 -4.19
N LEU A 149 3.14 -19.48 -3.88
CA LEU A 149 2.19 -19.42 -2.77
C LEU A 149 0.78 -19.79 -3.27
N ALA A 150 0.13 -20.71 -2.55
CA ALA A 150 -1.26 -21.08 -2.77
C ALA A 150 -2.19 -20.04 -2.11
N LEU A 151 -2.57 -19.01 -2.87
CA LEU A 151 -3.63 -18.09 -2.47
C LEU A 151 -5.00 -18.80 -2.60
N PRO A 152 -6.01 -18.43 -1.80
CA PRO A 152 -7.38 -18.91 -1.97
C PRO A 152 -7.88 -18.56 -3.38
N ALA A 153 -7.88 -19.57 -4.25
CA ALA A 153 -8.38 -19.45 -5.61
C ALA A 153 -9.88 -19.20 -5.56
N SER A 154 -10.39 -18.36 -6.47
CA SER A 154 -11.83 -18.17 -6.54
C SER A 154 -12.52 -19.50 -6.91
N PRO A 155 -13.70 -19.81 -6.33
CA PRO A 155 -14.44 -21.04 -6.65
C PRO A 155 -14.81 -21.20 -8.13
N ILE A 156 -14.68 -20.12 -8.91
CA ILE A 156 -15.08 -20.00 -10.32
C ILE A 156 -13.92 -20.40 -11.26
N GLY A 157 -12.75 -20.80 -10.73
CA GLY A 157 -11.57 -21.14 -11.55
C GLY A 157 -10.91 -19.94 -12.23
N ILE A 158 -11.34 -18.73 -11.86
CA ILE A 158 -10.69 -17.48 -12.24
C ILE A 158 -9.56 -17.27 -11.23
N VAL A 159 -8.36 -16.96 -11.75
CA VAL A 159 -7.14 -16.55 -11.04
C VAL A 159 -7.44 -16.06 -9.63
#